data_AF-A0A7X1H483-F1
#
_entry.id   AF-A0A7X1H483-F1
#
_cell.length_a   1.000
_cell.length_b   1.000
_cell.length_c   1.000
_cell.angle_alpha   90.00
_cell.angle_beta   90.00
_cell.angle_gamma   90.00
#
_symmetry.space_group_name_H-M   'P 1'
#
loop_
_entity.id
_entity.type
_entity.pdbx_description
1 polymer ?
#
loop_
_entity_poly.entity_id
_entity_poly.type
_entity_poly.pdbx_seq_one_letter_code
_entity_poly.pdbx_strand_id
1 'polypeptide(L)'
;MGHLIGKEYYLDHVIEVAKSIVLAIHKAPQITGKTKIEAEIIWGEDLEPIIEVMGPVAKVMRYIQWDYETIKKCYEKGESPVIINIGAKVSKSNLNWNCGACGHDTCKEFNAYSKEYKGGGQMGGPSCNWKVLDWAMACDWACASAWQYRVDNRIMGSVGFALHALGFLPDMDANIGLVLGPPRDMVYYNREEMHKSMSYEMDKQDMVNCVPTMFTAFPGGGTPMYKTKDDWWAPPEFMGIGYSEEAMEMYQQLLFEEVPEIVVKHADKIEARYKDKKK
;
A
#
# COMPACT_ATOMS: atom_id res chain seq x y z
N MET A 1 -30.19 -16.81 26.96
CA MET A 1 -29.08 -16.20 27.74
C MET A 1 -28.09 -15.67 26.70
N GLY A 2 -27.93 -14.36 26.59
CA GLY A 2 -27.03 -13.74 25.60
C GLY A 2 -25.77 -13.24 26.28
N HIS A 3 -24.65 -13.90 26.03
CA HIS A 3 -23.35 -13.53 26.58
C HIS A 3 -22.28 -13.82 25.52
N LEU A 4 -21.41 -12.84 25.27
CA LEU A 4 -20.29 -12.93 24.33
C LEU A 4 -19.00 -12.65 25.12
N ILE A 5 -17.95 -13.45 24.92
CA ILE A 5 -16.65 -13.29 25.59
C ILE A 5 -15.53 -13.42 24.56
N GLY A 6 -14.50 -12.59 24.68
CA GLY A 6 -13.23 -12.79 23.98
C GLY A 6 -13.18 -12.23 22.56
N LYS A 7 -12.37 -12.87 21.71
CA LYS A 7 -12.04 -12.37 20.35
C LYS A 7 -13.15 -12.63 19.32
N GLU A 8 -14.15 -13.46 19.64
CA GLU A 8 -15.16 -13.93 18.68
C GLU A 8 -16.03 -12.80 18.11
N TYR A 9 -16.42 -11.80 18.89
CA TYR A 9 -17.22 -10.68 18.38
C TYR A 9 -16.39 -9.54 17.79
N TYR A 10 -15.06 -9.55 17.98
CA TYR A 10 -14.21 -8.47 17.47
C TYR A 10 -14.20 -8.47 15.95
N LEU A 11 -13.91 -9.62 15.33
CA LEU A 11 -13.74 -9.72 13.88
C LEU A 11 -15.06 -9.41 13.18
N ASP A 12 -16.15 -10.02 13.65
CA ASP A 12 -17.50 -9.76 13.16
C ASP A 12 -17.83 -8.26 13.24
N HIS A 13 -17.53 -7.61 14.38
CA HIS A 13 -17.81 -6.18 14.52
C HIS A 13 -16.91 -5.30 13.65
N VAL A 14 -15.63 -5.65 13.46
CA VAL A 14 -14.74 -4.92 12.53
C VAL A 14 -15.23 -5.06 11.09
N ILE A 15 -15.79 -6.20 10.71
CA ILE A 15 -16.44 -6.38 9.40
C ILE A 15 -17.69 -5.49 9.28
N GLU A 16 -18.52 -5.37 10.32
CA GLU A 16 -19.66 -4.43 10.32
C GLU A 16 -19.22 -2.97 10.24
N VAL A 17 -18.15 -2.60 10.96
CA VAL A 17 -17.52 -1.28 10.84
C VAL A 17 -16.98 -1.06 9.43
N ALA A 18 -16.35 -2.07 8.82
CA ALA A 18 -15.86 -1.99 7.45
C ALA A 18 -16.98 -1.70 6.45
N LYS A 19 -18.17 -2.29 6.61
CA LYS A 19 -19.35 -1.94 5.79
C LYS A 19 -19.76 -0.47 5.94
N SER A 20 -19.70 0.05 7.17
CA SER A 20 -19.98 1.48 7.44
C SER A 20 -18.93 2.39 6.81
N ILE A 21 -17.65 1.98 6.82
CA ILE A 21 -16.56 2.68 6.15
C ILE A 21 -16.75 2.69 4.63
N VAL A 22 -17.16 1.57 4.02
CA VAL A 22 -17.47 1.50 2.58
C VAL A 22 -18.57 2.48 2.19
N LEU A 23 -19.60 2.64 3.02
CA LEU A 23 -20.60 3.70 2.83
C LEU A 23 -19.96 5.09 2.83
N ALA A 24 -19.04 5.37 3.77
CA ALA A 24 -18.33 6.65 3.84
C ALA A 24 -17.44 6.91 2.61
N ILE A 25 -16.78 5.87 2.07
CA ILE A 25 -15.99 5.92 0.84
C ILE A 25 -16.86 6.42 -0.33
N HIS A 26 -18.03 5.79 -0.55
CA HIS A 26 -18.93 6.19 -1.64
C HIS A 26 -19.60 7.55 -1.42
N LYS A 27 -19.75 7.97 -0.16
CA LYS A 27 -20.29 9.29 0.21
C LYS A 27 -19.24 10.42 0.13
N ALA A 28 -17.96 10.10 0.03
CA ALA A 28 -16.89 11.08 0.03
C ALA A 28 -17.13 12.16 -1.04
N PRO A 29 -16.94 13.46 -0.72
CA PRO A 29 -17.10 14.51 -1.69
C PRO A 29 -16.07 14.36 -2.82
N GLN A 30 -16.47 14.72 -4.03
CA GLN A 30 -15.60 14.73 -5.19
C GLN A 30 -15.56 16.15 -5.76
N ILE A 31 -14.35 16.65 -6.02
CA ILE A 31 -14.11 17.89 -6.75
C ILE A 31 -14.65 17.74 -8.17
N THR A 32 -14.44 16.57 -8.80
CA THR A 32 -14.83 16.38 -10.20
C THR A 32 -16.25 15.85 -10.39
N GLY A 33 -16.79 15.17 -9.37
CA GLY A 33 -18.05 14.42 -9.45
C GLY A 33 -18.06 13.31 -10.51
N LYS A 34 -16.88 12.93 -11.03
CA LYS A 34 -16.72 12.03 -12.20
C LYS A 34 -15.70 10.92 -11.96
N THR A 35 -15.20 10.78 -10.74
CA THR A 35 -14.23 9.74 -10.40
C THR A 35 -15.00 8.50 -9.96
N LYS A 36 -14.88 7.42 -10.72
CA LYS A 36 -15.43 6.12 -10.30
C LYS A 36 -14.52 5.54 -9.22
N ILE A 37 -15.08 5.28 -8.05
CA ILE A 37 -14.43 4.69 -6.89
C ILE A 37 -15.27 3.49 -6.48
N GLU A 38 -14.61 2.36 -6.25
CA GLU A 38 -15.22 1.12 -5.75
C GLU A 38 -14.44 0.64 -4.53
N ALA A 39 -15.10 -0.13 -3.67
CA ALA A 39 -14.44 -0.75 -2.54
C ALA A 39 -14.90 -2.20 -2.33
N GLU A 40 -14.01 -3.03 -1.82
CA GLU A 40 -14.33 -4.38 -1.35
C GLU A 40 -13.64 -4.67 -0.01
N ILE A 41 -14.28 -5.51 0.80
CA ILE A 41 -13.81 -5.89 2.14
C ILE A 41 -13.24 -7.30 2.04
N ILE A 42 -12.04 -7.51 2.58
CA ILE A 42 -11.24 -8.74 2.48
C ILE A 42 -10.80 -9.14 3.89
N TRP A 43 -10.99 -10.41 4.26
CA TRP A 43 -10.62 -10.96 5.57
C TRP A 43 -10.45 -12.48 5.50
N GLY A 44 -10.00 -13.10 6.60
CA GLY A 44 -9.89 -14.55 6.70
C GLY A 44 -8.80 -15.13 5.79
N GLU A 45 -9.10 -16.27 5.15
CA GLU A 45 -8.15 -16.99 4.27
C GLU A 45 -7.69 -16.18 3.05
N ASP A 46 -8.40 -15.10 2.70
CA ASP A 46 -8.04 -14.24 1.57
C ASP A 46 -6.90 -13.27 1.87
N LEU A 47 -6.45 -13.23 3.13
CA LEU A 47 -5.24 -12.53 3.51
C LEU A 47 -3.99 -13.33 3.13
N GLU A 48 -4.07 -14.66 3.02
CA GLU A 48 -2.91 -15.50 2.73
C GLU A 48 -2.25 -15.17 1.38
N PRO A 49 -2.99 -15.04 0.26
CA PRO A 49 -2.39 -14.65 -1.01
C PRO A 49 -1.73 -13.26 -0.94
N ILE A 50 -2.33 -12.33 -0.22
CA ILE A 50 -1.81 -10.96 -0.05
C ILE A 50 -0.48 -11.00 0.71
N ILE A 51 -0.43 -11.73 1.82
CA ILE A 51 0.78 -11.93 2.62
C ILE A 51 1.86 -12.64 1.80
N GLU A 52 1.49 -13.65 1.01
CA GLU A 52 2.42 -14.40 0.17
C GLU A 52 3.08 -13.51 -0.90
N VAL A 53 2.31 -12.65 -1.58
CA VAL A 53 2.83 -11.69 -2.58
C VAL A 53 3.72 -10.63 -1.93
N MET A 54 3.36 -10.14 -0.73
CA MET A 54 4.16 -9.13 -0.04
C MET A 54 5.52 -9.67 0.44
N GLY A 55 5.64 -10.98 0.69
CA GLY A 55 6.83 -11.61 1.26
C GLY A 55 8.12 -11.41 0.45
N PRO A 56 8.16 -11.74 -0.85
CA PRO A 56 9.33 -11.48 -1.69
C PRO A 56 9.69 -10.00 -1.77
N VAL A 57 8.70 -9.12 -1.95
CA VAL A 57 8.93 -7.68 -2.11
C VAL A 57 9.41 -7.03 -0.81
N ALA A 58 8.99 -7.55 0.34
CA ALA A 58 9.49 -7.15 1.66
C ALA A 58 11.00 -7.38 1.84
N LYS A 59 11.64 -8.26 1.05
CA LYS A 59 13.10 -8.49 1.12
C LYS A 59 13.90 -7.31 0.56
N VAL A 60 13.31 -6.55 -0.36
CA VAL A 60 14.01 -5.48 -1.11
C VAL A 60 13.41 -4.10 -0.88
N MET A 61 12.13 -4.01 -0.55
CA MET A 61 11.44 -2.75 -0.26
C MET A 61 11.15 -2.63 1.24
N ARG A 62 11.95 -1.78 1.90
CA ARG A 62 11.92 -1.64 3.35
C ARG A 62 10.55 -1.26 3.94
N TYR A 63 9.86 -0.32 3.32
CA TYR A 63 8.54 0.10 3.82
C TYR A 63 7.48 -1.01 3.65
N ILE A 64 7.61 -1.87 2.63
CA ILE A 64 6.75 -3.06 2.48
C ILE A 64 7.05 -4.06 3.58
N GLN A 65 8.33 -4.23 3.94
CA GLN A 65 8.73 -5.14 5.02
C GLN A 65 7.98 -4.86 6.33
N TRP A 66 7.84 -3.59 6.70
CA TRP A 66 7.13 -3.22 7.93
C TRP A 66 5.66 -3.61 7.88
N ASP A 67 4.99 -3.34 6.75
CA ASP A 67 3.58 -3.66 6.58
C ASP A 67 3.37 -5.19 6.55
N TYR A 68 4.21 -5.90 5.80
CA TYR A 68 4.22 -7.36 5.70
C TYR A 68 4.37 -8.03 7.07
N GLU A 69 5.41 -7.69 7.83
CA GLU A 69 5.68 -8.31 9.13
C GLU A 69 4.55 -8.06 10.13
N THR A 70 3.97 -6.86 10.11
CA THR A 70 2.85 -6.49 11.00
C THR A 70 1.60 -7.31 10.66
N ILE A 71 1.20 -7.33 9.38
CA ILE A 71 0.01 -8.04 8.92
C ILE A 71 0.17 -9.55 9.13
N LYS A 72 1.32 -10.12 8.75
CA LYS A 72 1.61 -11.55 8.89
C LYS A 72 1.54 -11.99 10.35
N LYS A 73 2.20 -11.29 11.27
CA LYS A 73 2.18 -11.66 12.70
C LYS A 73 0.79 -11.52 13.31
N CYS A 74 0.01 -10.52 12.90
CA CYS A 74 -1.39 -10.41 13.34
C CYS A 74 -2.20 -11.62 12.84
N TYR A 75 -2.03 -12.01 11.57
CA TYR A 75 -2.68 -13.18 10.99
C TYR A 75 -2.32 -14.47 11.73
N GLU A 76 -1.02 -14.73 11.94
CA GLU A 76 -0.51 -15.93 12.64
C GLU A 76 -0.98 -16.02 14.11
N LYS A 77 -1.20 -14.89 14.78
CA LYS A 77 -1.76 -14.83 16.15
C LYS A 77 -3.28 -15.08 16.20
N GLY A 78 -3.93 -15.28 15.04
CA GLY A 78 -5.39 -15.36 14.94
C GLY A 78 -6.09 -14.02 15.15
N GLU A 79 -5.37 -12.90 15.02
CA GLU A 79 -5.89 -11.53 15.14
C GLU A 79 -6.26 -10.98 13.75
N SER A 80 -6.85 -11.83 12.91
CA SER A 80 -7.10 -11.62 11.48
C SER A 80 -7.48 -10.17 11.15
N PRO A 81 -6.58 -9.40 10.52
CA PRO A 81 -6.89 -8.04 10.08
C PRO A 81 -8.02 -8.02 9.05
N VAL A 82 -8.72 -6.90 8.92
CA VAL A 82 -9.68 -6.70 7.82
C VAL A 82 -9.09 -5.66 6.86
N ILE A 83 -9.09 -5.94 5.57
CA ILE A 83 -8.59 -5.01 4.54
C ILE A 83 -9.78 -4.50 3.75
N ILE A 84 -9.87 -3.18 3.59
CA ILE A 84 -10.74 -2.55 2.59
C ILE A 84 -9.84 -2.17 1.40
N ASN A 85 -10.01 -2.85 0.27
CA ASN A 85 -9.41 -2.46 -0.99
C ASN A 85 -10.23 -1.32 -1.59
N ILE A 86 -9.63 -0.15 -1.77
CA ILE A 86 -10.25 1.03 -2.36
C ILE A 86 -9.67 1.22 -3.76
N GLY A 87 -10.46 0.96 -4.79
CA GLY A 87 -10.05 1.08 -6.18
C GLY A 87 -10.63 2.30 -6.88
N ALA A 88 -9.91 2.88 -7.84
CA ALA A 88 -10.38 4.02 -8.61
C ALA A 88 -10.01 4.00 -10.10
N LYS A 89 -10.86 4.62 -10.93
CA LYS A 89 -10.60 4.88 -12.36
C LYS A 89 -9.90 6.22 -12.56
N VAL A 90 -8.58 6.24 -12.40
CA VAL A 90 -7.74 7.45 -12.47
C VAL A 90 -6.96 7.60 -13.78
N SER A 91 -6.83 6.54 -14.58
CA SER A 91 -5.95 6.53 -15.75
C SER A 91 -6.53 7.20 -17.00
N LYS A 92 -7.74 7.76 -16.89
CA LYS A 92 -8.39 8.51 -17.97
C LYS A 92 -9.08 9.75 -17.43
N SER A 93 -8.81 10.90 -18.04
CA SER A 93 -9.53 12.15 -17.77
C SER A 93 -10.70 12.33 -18.74
N ASN A 94 -11.92 12.39 -18.19
CA ASN A 94 -13.15 12.80 -18.89
C ASN A 94 -13.59 14.22 -18.48
N LEU A 95 -12.67 15.00 -17.92
CA LEU A 95 -12.95 16.35 -17.42
C LEU A 95 -12.85 17.40 -18.53
N ASN A 96 -11.93 17.19 -19.48
CA ASN A 96 -11.61 18.13 -20.56
C ASN A 96 -11.20 19.53 -20.06
N TRP A 97 -10.58 19.60 -18.88
CA TRP A 97 -10.12 20.86 -18.28
C TRP A 97 -8.74 21.29 -18.78
N ASN A 98 -7.97 20.39 -19.38
CA ASN A 98 -6.65 20.69 -19.97
C ASN A 98 -5.72 21.46 -19.02
N CYS A 99 -5.68 21.03 -17.76
CA CYS A 99 -5.00 21.75 -16.68
C CYS A 99 -3.47 21.57 -16.63
N GLY A 100 -2.88 20.71 -17.46
CA GLY A 100 -1.43 20.48 -17.45
C GLY A 100 -0.87 19.64 -16.29
N ALA A 101 -1.61 19.47 -15.19
CA ALA A 101 -1.12 18.84 -13.96
C ALA A 101 -0.55 17.41 -14.11
N CYS A 102 -1.02 16.65 -15.10
CA CYS A 102 -0.51 15.31 -15.42
C CYS A 102 0.68 15.32 -16.41
N GLY A 103 1.22 16.50 -16.74
CA GLY A 103 2.36 16.65 -17.66
C GLY A 103 2.01 16.73 -19.15
N HIS A 104 0.71 16.82 -19.51
CA HIS A 104 0.25 16.96 -20.91
C HIS A 104 -0.62 18.21 -21.08
N ASP A 105 -0.54 18.85 -22.24
CA ASP A 105 -1.28 20.08 -22.55
C ASP A 105 -2.79 19.84 -22.60
N THR A 106 -3.21 18.68 -23.13
CA THR A 106 -4.62 18.31 -23.20
C THR A 106 -4.95 16.99 -22.52
N CYS A 107 -6.19 16.89 -21.99
CA CYS A 107 -6.72 15.62 -21.48
C CYS A 107 -6.75 14.55 -22.57
N LYS A 108 -6.90 14.94 -23.85
CA LYS A 108 -6.88 14.03 -24.99
C LYS A 108 -5.50 13.38 -25.16
N GLU A 109 -4.43 14.17 -25.10
CA GLU A 109 -3.05 13.66 -25.14
C GLU A 109 -2.75 12.75 -23.97
N PHE A 110 -3.08 13.17 -22.74
CA PHE A 110 -2.94 12.31 -21.56
C PHE A 110 -3.69 10.98 -21.74
N ASN A 111 -4.92 11.01 -22.22
CA ASN A 111 -5.72 9.79 -22.43
C ASN A 111 -5.11 8.87 -23.50
N ALA A 112 -4.52 9.44 -24.56
CA ALA A 112 -3.82 8.67 -25.58
C ALA A 112 -2.55 8.03 -24.99
N TYR A 113 -1.75 8.81 -24.26
CA TYR A 113 -0.55 8.34 -23.59
C TYR A 113 -0.85 7.25 -22.56
N SER A 114 -1.79 7.47 -21.65
CA SER A 114 -2.16 6.48 -20.63
C SER A 114 -2.77 5.20 -21.22
N LYS A 115 -3.34 5.25 -22.43
CA LYS A 115 -3.83 4.05 -23.10
C LYS A 115 -2.67 3.17 -23.60
N GLU A 116 -1.60 3.79 -24.07
CA GLU A 116 -0.43 3.12 -24.65
C GLU A 116 0.59 2.71 -23.58
N TYR A 117 0.80 3.58 -22.59
CA TYR A 117 1.79 3.40 -21.53
C TYR A 117 1.07 3.22 -20.20
N LYS A 118 1.13 2.01 -19.65
CA LYS A 118 0.70 1.69 -18.29
C LYS A 118 1.93 1.46 -17.43
N GLY A 119 1.95 2.08 -16.26
CA GLY A 119 2.98 1.85 -15.24
C GLY A 119 2.60 0.66 -14.36
N GLY A 120 3.55 -0.25 -14.16
CA GLY A 120 3.44 -1.36 -13.19
C GLY A 120 3.89 -1.00 -11.77
N GLY A 121 4.01 0.30 -11.46
CA GLY A 121 4.34 0.75 -10.10
C GLY A 121 3.23 0.41 -9.10
N GLN A 122 3.54 0.51 -7.81
CA GLN A 122 2.68 0.01 -6.72
C GLN A 122 1.24 0.53 -6.68
N MET A 123 1.00 1.68 -7.30
CA MET A 123 -0.30 2.36 -7.32
C MET A 123 -0.87 2.47 -8.74
N GLY A 124 -0.23 1.81 -9.72
CA GLY A 124 -0.52 1.97 -11.13
C GLY A 124 -0.13 3.37 -11.67
N GLY A 125 -0.57 3.66 -12.90
CA GLY A 125 -0.37 4.94 -13.56
C GLY A 125 -0.23 4.78 -15.08
N PRO A 126 -0.08 5.89 -15.82
CA PRO A 126 -0.17 7.29 -15.39
C PRO A 126 -1.61 7.71 -15.08
N SER A 127 -1.77 8.74 -14.22
CA SER A 127 -3.04 9.10 -13.58
C SER A 127 -3.41 10.58 -13.73
N CYS A 128 -4.70 10.87 -13.79
CA CYS A 128 -5.21 12.25 -13.75
C CYS A 128 -5.22 12.76 -12.31
N ASN A 129 -4.47 13.83 -12.02
CA ASN A 129 -4.34 14.38 -10.66
C ASN A 129 -5.68 14.74 -10.02
N TRP A 130 -6.64 15.31 -10.77
CA TRP A 130 -7.97 15.63 -10.23
C TRP A 130 -8.74 14.39 -9.77
N LYS A 131 -8.59 13.27 -10.49
CA LYS A 131 -9.21 12.01 -10.09
C LYS A 131 -8.49 11.35 -8.93
N VAL A 132 -7.16 11.49 -8.88
CA VAL A 132 -6.37 11.07 -7.71
C VAL A 132 -6.78 11.84 -6.47
N LEU A 133 -7.05 13.15 -6.58
CA LEU A 133 -7.57 13.95 -5.45
C LEU A 133 -8.93 13.45 -4.96
N ASP A 134 -9.88 13.20 -5.85
CA ASP A 134 -11.18 12.61 -5.46
C ASP A 134 -11.01 11.24 -4.77
N TRP A 135 -10.09 10.41 -5.28
CA TRP A 135 -9.78 9.11 -4.69
C TRP A 135 -9.13 9.24 -3.31
N ALA A 136 -8.16 10.17 -3.16
CA ALA A 136 -7.52 10.48 -1.89
C ALA A 136 -8.53 10.99 -0.86
N MET A 137 -9.52 11.80 -1.28
CA MET A 137 -10.61 12.21 -0.39
C MET A 137 -11.43 11.01 0.09
N ALA A 138 -11.72 10.04 -0.78
CA ALA A 138 -12.42 8.82 -0.35
C ALA A 138 -11.60 7.99 0.65
N CYS A 139 -10.29 7.91 0.44
CA CYS A 139 -9.34 7.32 1.38
C CYS A 139 -9.34 8.03 2.74
N ASP A 140 -9.29 9.36 2.78
CA ASP A 140 -9.32 10.13 4.02
C ASP A 140 -10.66 9.96 4.76
N TRP A 141 -11.77 9.93 4.02
CA TRP A 141 -13.09 9.65 4.58
C TRP A 141 -13.18 8.24 5.17
N ALA A 142 -12.51 7.27 4.55
CA ALA A 142 -12.43 5.91 5.07
C ALA A 142 -11.70 5.86 6.42
N CYS A 143 -10.52 6.48 6.51
CA CYS A 143 -9.75 6.60 7.75
C CYS A 143 -10.51 7.34 8.84
N ALA A 144 -11.15 8.47 8.50
CA ALA A 144 -11.96 9.24 9.44
C ALA A 144 -13.15 8.42 9.95
N SER A 145 -13.80 7.64 9.09
CA SER A 145 -14.89 6.75 9.48
C SER A 145 -14.40 5.62 10.40
N ALA A 146 -13.25 5.01 10.12
CA ALA A 146 -12.67 3.99 11.00
C ALA A 146 -12.38 4.57 12.40
N TRP A 147 -11.85 5.79 12.46
CA TRP A 147 -11.56 6.48 13.71
C TRP A 147 -12.80 6.83 14.54
N GLN A 148 -13.96 7.07 13.93
CA GLN A 148 -15.22 7.26 14.67
C GLN A 148 -15.58 6.04 15.53
N TYR A 149 -15.19 4.84 15.08
CA TYR A 149 -15.39 3.58 15.81
C TYR A 149 -14.20 3.18 16.69
N ARG A 150 -13.14 4.00 16.73
CA ARG A 150 -11.87 3.70 17.44
C ARG A 150 -11.23 2.40 16.97
N VAL A 151 -11.41 2.06 15.69
CA VAL A 151 -10.74 0.90 15.08
C VAL A 151 -9.38 1.37 14.57
N ASP A 152 -8.31 0.72 15.05
CA ASP A 152 -6.96 0.97 14.54
C ASP A 152 -6.94 0.73 13.04
N ASN A 153 -6.33 1.65 12.30
CA ASN A 153 -6.39 1.61 10.85
C ASN A 153 -5.18 2.30 10.23
N ARG A 154 -4.80 1.85 9.04
CA ARG A 154 -3.79 2.54 8.23
C ARG A 154 -3.98 2.25 6.75
N ILE A 155 -3.92 3.30 5.95
CA ILE A 155 -3.78 3.18 4.50
C ILE A 155 -2.36 2.77 4.14
N MET A 156 -2.25 1.76 3.28
CA MET A 156 -1.00 1.12 2.89
C MET A 156 -0.95 0.93 1.37
N GLY A 157 0.03 1.59 0.72
CA GLY A 157 0.35 1.38 -0.69
C GLY A 157 0.95 0.00 -0.96
N SER A 158 1.62 -0.60 0.03
CA SER A 158 2.15 -1.96 -0.02
C SER A 158 1.07 -3.02 -0.20
N VAL A 159 -0.03 -2.89 0.55
CA VAL A 159 -1.23 -3.72 0.41
C VAL A 159 -1.93 -3.41 -0.92
N GLY A 160 -1.99 -2.14 -1.32
CA GLY A 160 -2.48 -1.73 -2.65
C GLY A 160 -1.76 -2.44 -3.79
N PHE A 161 -0.43 -2.51 -3.74
CA PHE A 161 0.40 -3.24 -4.69
C PHE A 161 0.02 -4.72 -4.76
N ALA A 162 -0.05 -5.40 -3.61
CA ALA A 162 -0.37 -6.82 -3.56
C ALA A 162 -1.79 -7.10 -4.12
N LEU A 163 -2.77 -6.27 -3.74
CA LEU A 163 -4.13 -6.34 -4.26
C LEU A 163 -4.18 -6.17 -5.78
N HIS A 164 -3.45 -5.17 -6.31
CA HIS A 164 -3.38 -4.93 -7.75
C HIS A 164 -2.73 -6.10 -8.50
N ALA A 165 -1.59 -6.58 -7.99
CA ALA A 165 -0.87 -7.72 -8.58
C ALA A 165 -1.73 -9.00 -8.62
N LEU A 166 -2.53 -9.22 -7.57
CA LEU A 166 -3.44 -10.35 -7.46
C LEU A 166 -4.76 -10.20 -8.25
N GLY A 167 -5.02 -9.04 -8.85
CA GLY A 167 -6.20 -8.80 -9.68
C GLY A 167 -7.49 -8.49 -8.90
N PHE A 168 -7.37 -7.99 -7.67
CA PHE A 168 -8.51 -7.52 -6.89
C PHE A 168 -9.10 -6.21 -7.46
N LEU A 169 -10.43 -6.14 -7.59
CA LEU A 169 -11.14 -5.11 -8.37
C LEU A 169 -10.54 -4.92 -9.78
N PRO A 170 -10.60 -5.92 -10.66
CA PRO A 170 -9.86 -5.94 -11.94
C PRO A 170 -10.29 -4.84 -12.91
N ASP A 171 -11.48 -4.27 -12.72
CA ASP A 171 -11.97 -3.13 -13.50
C ASP A 171 -11.46 -1.78 -12.98
N MET A 172 -10.60 -1.70 -11.95
CA MET A 172 -10.03 -0.44 -11.44
C MET A 172 -8.62 -0.20 -11.99
N ASP A 173 -8.18 1.06 -12.04
CA ASP A 173 -6.86 1.41 -12.58
C ASP A 173 -5.79 1.52 -11.50
N ALA A 174 -6.20 1.74 -10.26
CA ALA A 174 -5.36 1.93 -9.10
C ALA A 174 -6.08 1.38 -7.87
N ASN A 175 -5.32 0.85 -6.92
CA ASN A 175 -5.81 0.23 -5.69
C ASN A 175 -4.97 0.71 -4.50
N ILE A 176 -5.61 0.85 -3.34
CA ILE A 176 -4.92 1.10 -2.07
C ILE A 176 -5.68 0.37 -0.96
N GLY A 177 -4.94 -0.23 -0.03
CA GLY A 177 -5.54 -0.99 1.07
C GLY A 177 -5.66 -0.13 2.32
N LEU A 178 -6.85 -0.05 2.91
CA LEU A 178 -7.06 0.37 4.29
C LEU A 178 -7.12 -0.87 5.16
N VAL A 179 -6.10 -1.09 5.99
CA VAL A 179 -6.08 -2.21 6.95
C VAL A 179 -6.75 -1.77 8.24
N LEU A 180 -7.57 -2.62 8.84
CA LEU A 180 -8.36 -2.40 10.05
C LEU A 180 -8.09 -3.45 11.11
N GLY A 181 -8.12 -3.00 12.38
CA GLY A 181 -7.90 -3.84 13.55
C GLY A 181 -6.42 -4.24 13.67
N PRO A 182 -6.11 -5.36 14.34
CA PRO A 182 -6.89 -5.90 15.46
C PRO A 182 -7.09 -4.85 16.58
N PRO A 183 -7.92 -5.12 17.62
CA PRO A 183 -8.29 -4.12 18.62
C PRO A 183 -7.19 -3.99 19.68
N ARG A 184 -6.06 -3.44 19.25
CA ARG A 184 -4.88 -3.14 20.06
C ARG A 184 -4.44 -1.71 19.76
N ASP A 185 -3.62 -1.17 20.65
CA ASP A 185 -3.16 0.20 20.56
C ASP A 185 -2.18 0.39 19.40
N MET A 186 -2.52 1.23 18.44
CA MET A 186 -1.61 1.76 17.42
C MET A 186 -0.87 0.67 16.63
N VAL A 187 -1.53 -0.44 16.29
CA VAL A 187 -0.91 -1.63 15.67
C VAL A 187 -0.10 -1.25 14.43
N TYR A 188 -0.68 -0.42 13.57
CA TYR A 188 -0.05 -0.04 12.31
C TYR A 188 0.88 1.17 12.41
N TYR A 189 0.92 1.85 13.56
CA TYR A 189 1.73 3.04 13.79
C TYR A 189 2.94 2.77 14.68
N ASN A 190 2.75 2.10 15.82
CA ASN A 190 3.81 1.72 16.76
C ASN A 190 4.51 0.42 16.32
N ARG A 191 3.80 -0.49 15.62
CA ARG A 191 4.36 -1.72 15.04
C ARG A 191 5.21 -2.53 16.02
N GLU A 192 4.67 -2.84 17.20
CA GLU A 192 5.36 -3.61 18.26
C GLU A 192 5.97 -4.92 17.74
N GLU A 193 5.30 -5.53 16.77
CA GLU A 193 5.70 -6.68 15.98
C GLU A 193 7.12 -6.58 15.39
N MET A 194 7.62 -5.38 15.16
CA MET A 194 8.93 -5.09 14.60
C MET A 194 10.05 -4.98 15.64
N HIS A 195 9.74 -4.62 16.89
CA HIS A 195 10.75 -4.36 17.93
C HIS A 195 11.62 -5.59 18.25
N LYS A 196 11.20 -6.78 17.85
CA LYS A 196 11.92 -8.05 18.05
C LYS A 196 12.33 -8.73 16.76
N SER A 197 12.06 -8.13 15.59
CA SER A 197 12.30 -8.78 14.31
C SER A 197 13.67 -8.45 13.70
N MET A 198 14.43 -7.55 14.31
CA MET A 198 15.73 -7.11 13.80
C MET A 198 16.77 -7.10 14.91
N SER A 199 18.00 -7.46 14.58
CA SER A 199 19.14 -7.34 15.50
C SER A 199 19.63 -5.90 15.55
N TYR A 200 20.37 -5.52 16.58
CA TYR A 200 20.97 -4.18 16.68
C TYR A 200 21.81 -3.80 15.45
N GLU A 201 22.59 -4.74 14.91
CA GLU A 201 23.39 -4.49 13.70
C GLU A 201 22.52 -4.30 12.46
N MET A 202 21.41 -5.05 12.35
CA MET A 202 20.43 -4.85 11.28
C MET A 202 19.74 -3.50 11.41
N ASP A 203 19.30 -3.10 12.61
CA ASP A 203 18.71 -1.78 12.88
C ASP A 203 19.69 -0.66 12.51
N LYS A 204 20.94 -0.77 12.96
CA LYS A 204 21.99 0.21 12.67
C LYS A 204 22.21 0.34 11.16
N GLN A 205 22.37 -0.77 10.46
CA GLN A 205 22.58 -0.75 9.01
C GLN A 205 21.35 -0.22 8.27
N ASP A 206 20.15 -0.59 8.71
CA ASP A 206 18.90 -0.13 8.12
C ASP A 206 18.69 1.38 8.29
N MET A 207 19.05 1.92 9.45
CA MET A 207 19.05 3.37 9.68
C MET A 207 20.03 4.09 8.73
N VAL A 208 21.21 3.51 8.50
CA VAL A 208 22.17 4.05 7.51
C VAL A 208 21.64 3.97 6.08
N ASN A 209 20.87 2.94 5.74
CA ASN A 209 20.29 2.78 4.40
C ASN A 209 19.07 3.70 4.15
N CYS A 210 18.25 3.95 5.17
CA CYS A 210 16.93 4.61 5.02
C CYS A 210 16.87 6.09 5.44
N VAL A 211 17.67 6.53 6.43
CA VAL A 211 17.75 7.93 6.85
C VAL A 211 18.39 8.90 5.82
N PRO A 212 19.34 8.51 4.95
CA PRO A 212 20.02 9.47 4.06
C PRO A 212 19.11 10.16 3.04
N THR A 213 17.95 9.59 2.74
CA THR A 213 17.01 10.11 1.74
C THR A 213 15.96 11.08 2.30
N MET A 214 15.74 11.14 3.62
CA MET A 214 14.65 11.94 4.23
C MET A 214 15.12 13.22 4.95
N PHE A 215 16.42 13.37 5.21
CA PHE A 215 17.00 14.56 5.86
C PHE A 215 18.09 15.26 5.03
N THR A 216 18.26 14.91 3.75
CA THR A 216 19.11 15.68 2.82
C THR A 216 18.44 16.97 2.35
N ALA A 217 17.88 17.74 3.30
CA ALA A 217 17.81 19.19 3.14
C ALA A 217 19.22 19.75 3.44
N PHE A 218 20.01 19.80 2.37
CA PHE A 218 21.39 20.28 2.22
C PHE A 218 21.93 21.27 3.29
N PRO A 219 23.17 21.04 3.78
CA PRO A 219 24.14 22.13 3.76
C PRO A 219 25.55 21.64 3.37
N GLY A 220 25.83 21.54 2.07
CA GLY A 220 27.21 21.51 1.54
C GLY A 220 27.55 20.36 0.57
N GLY A 221 28.23 20.70 -0.53
CA GLY A 221 28.99 19.81 -1.42
C GLY A 221 28.25 18.80 -2.31
N GLY A 222 27.05 18.35 -1.94
CA GLY A 222 26.35 17.26 -2.64
C GLY A 222 26.81 15.86 -2.24
N THR A 223 27.65 15.77 -1.21
CA THR A 223 28.19 14.52 -0.67
C THR A 223 27.83 14.44 0.81
N PRO A 224 26.76 13.73 1.20
CA PRO A 224 26.38 13.62 2.59
C PRO A 224 27.47 12.90 3.39
N MET A 225 27.87 13.52 4.51
CA MET A 225 28.83 12.95 5.47
C MET A 225 28.11 11.99 6.41
N TYR A 226 28.58 10.74 6.51
CA TYR A 226 28.07 9.77 7.48
C TYR A 226 29.11 9.47 8.55
N LYS A 227 28.63 9.24 9.77
CA LYS A 227 29.39 8.59 10.83
C LYS A 227 28.84 7.18 11.03
N THR A 228 29.47 6.21 10.37
CA THR A 228 29.11 4.78 10.38
C THR A 228 29.77 4.03 11.55
N LYS A 229 30.77 4.64 12.18
CA LYS A 229 31.64 4.07 13.21
C LYS A 229 31.64 4.93 14.48
N ASP A 230 31.98 4.31 15.60
CA ASP A 230 31.95 4.93 16.94
C ASP A 230 33.16 5.88 17.18
N ASP A 231 34.18 5.83 16.33
CA ASP A 231 35.35 6.71 16.33
C ASP A 231 35.01 8.09 15.76
N TRP A 232 34.13 8.82 16.46
CA TRP A 232 33.57 10.10 16.00
C TRP A 232 34.62 11.20 15.68
N TRP A 233 35.88 11.01 16.06
CA TRP A 233 37.02 11.88 15.76
C TRP A 233 37.75 11.54 14.45
N ALA A 234 37.44 10.41 13.81
CA ALA A 234 38.02 10.02 12.53
C ALA A 234 37.51 10.92 11.37
N PRO A 235 38.27 11.03 10.27
CA PRO A 235 37.82 11.73 9.08
C PRO A 235 36.45 11.21 8.60
N PRO A 236 35.54 12.09 8.15
CA PRO A 236 34.20 11.70 7.73
C PRO A 236 34.25 10.80 6.48
N GLU A 237 33.40 9.78 6.45
CA GLU A 237 33.16 8.98 5.26
C GLU A 237 32.05 9.65 4.42
N PHE A 238 32.29 9.76 3.12
CA PHE A 238 31.33 10.30 2.16
C PHE A 238 30.80 9.16 1.30
N MET A 239 29.47 8.97 1.26
CA MET A 239 28.87 8.00 0.34
C MET A 239 28.54 8.66 -1.00
N GLY A 240 28.98 8.04 -2.09
CA GLY A 240 28.48 8.34 -3.43
C GLY A 240 27.16 7.62 -3.68
N ILE A 241 26.21 8.29 -4.35
CA ILE A 241 25.02 7.62 -4.90
C ILE A 241 25.46 6.94 -6.21
N GLY A 242 25.47 5.62 -6.24
CA GLY A 242 25.84 4.81 -7.40
C GLY A 242 24.73 3.84 -7.80
N TYR A 243 24.69 3.49 -9.07
CA TYR A 243 23.85 2.38 -9.55
C TYR A 243 24.44 1.06 -9.06
N SER A 244 23.60 0.16 -8.55
CA SER A 244 23.99 -1.20 -8.18
C SER A 244 23.30 -2.18 -9.14
N GLU A 245 24.11 -2.82 -10.01
CA GLU A 245 23.62 -3.86 -10.92
C GLU A 245 23.00 -5.02 -10.13
N GLU A 246 23.68 -5.48 -9.09
CA GLU A 246 23.22 -6.56 -8.20
C GLU A 246 21.83 -6.28 -7.58
N ALA A 247 21.63 -5.05 -7.08
CA ALA A 247 20.33 -4.67 -6.52
C ALA A 247 19.23 -4.67 -7.59
N MET A 248 19.54 -4.18 -8.79
CA MET A 248 18.58 -4.08 -9.89
C MET A 248 18.23 -5.44 -10.50
N GLU A 249 19.20 -6.35 -10.61
CA GLU A 249 18.97 -7.75 -10.99
C GLU A 249 18.05 -8.44 -9.99
N MET A 250 18.30 -8.27 -8.68
CA MET A 250 17.43 -8.80 -7.64
C MET A 250 16.01 -8.22 -7.72
N TYR A 251 15.86 -6.91 -7.94
CA TYR A 251 14.54 -6.30 -8.16
C TYR A 251 13.83 -6.89 -9.37
N GLN A 252 14.54 -7.09 -10.48
CA GLN A 252 13.99 -7.64 -11.69
C GLN A 252 13.54 -9.10 -11.49
N GLN A 253 14.38 -9.91 -10.87
CA GLN A 253 14.05 -11.30 -10.54
C GLN A 253 12.80 -11.39 -9.66
N LEU A 254 12.72 -10.57 -8.61
CA LEU A 254 11.58 -10.59 -7.70
C LEU A 254 10.28 -10.14 -8.38
N LEU A 255 10.31 -9.04 -9.12
CA LEU A 255 9.10 -8.45 -9.72
C LEU A 255 8.63 -9.20 -10.97
N PHE A 256 9.52 -9.84 -11.72
CA PHE A 256 9.20 -10.48 -12.99
C PHE A 256 9.24 -12.02 -12.95
N GLU A 257 9.75 -12.64 -11.88
CA GLU A 257 9.74 -14.10 -11.70
C GLU A 257 8.93 -14.50 -10.46
N GLU A 258 9.37 -14.14 -9.25
CA GLU A 258 8.74 -14.62 -8.00
C GLU A 258 7.30 -14.12 -7.83
N VAL A 259 7.04 -12.82 -8.05
CA VAL A 259 5.69 -12.25 -7.91
C VAL A 259 4.71 -12.85 -8.93
N PRO A 260 5.03 -12.93 -10.24
CA PRO A 260 4.15 -13.57 -11.22
C PRO A 260 3.83 -15.04 -10.90
N GLU A 261 4.79 -15.83 -10.42
CA GLU A 261 4.55 -17.23 -10.02
C GLU A 261 3.48 -17.33 -8.92
N ILE A 262 3.58 -16.48 -7.89
CA ILE A 262 2.60 -16.42 -6.79
C ILE A 262 1.24 -15.93 -7.31
N VAL A 263 1.23 -14.93 -8.19
CA VAL A 263 -0.02 -14.42 -8.79
C VAL A 263 -0.72 -15.53 -9.58
N VAL A 264 -0.01 -16.27 -10.43
CA VAL A 264 -0.58 -17.38 -11.22
C VAL A 264 -1.13 -18.47 -10.31
N LYS A 265 -0.44 -18.80 -9.20
CA LYS A 265 -0.92 -19.77 -8.20
C LYS A 265 -2.30 -19.40 -7.63
N HIS A 266 -2.60 -18.11 -7.47
CA HIS A 266 -3.84 -17.62 -6.85
C HIS A 266 -4.89 -17.10 -7.85
N ALA A 267 -4.51 -16.91 -9.13
CA ALA A 267 -5.31 -16.24 -10.14
C ALA A 267 -6.71 -16.86 -10.31
N ASP A 268 -6.82 -18.19 -10.44
CA ASP A 268 -8.10 -18.86 -10.64
C ASP A 268 -9.06 -18.66 -9.46
N LYS A 269 -8.55 -18.73 -8.23
CA LYS A 269 -9.32 -18.52 -6.99
C LYS A 269 -9.88 -17.11 -6.93
N ILE A 270 -9.08 -16.12 -7.33
CA ILE A 270 -9.47 -14.70 -7.28
C ILE A 270 -10.42 -14.36 -8.43
N GLU A 271 -10.12 -14.81 -9.66
CA GLU A 271 -10.94 -14.52 -10.84
C GLU A 271 -12.36 -15.10 -10.71
N ALA A 272 -12.50 -16.29 -10.12
CA ALA A 272 -13.80 -16.93 -9.88
C ALA A 272 -14.79 -16.01 -9.13
N ARG A 273 -14.30 -15.09 -8.29
CA ARG A 273 -15.13 -14.18 -7.48
C ARG A 273 -15.83 -13.10 -8.29
N TYR A 274 -15.28 -12.76 -9.45
CA TYR A 274 -15.78 -11.69 -10.31
C TYR A 274 -16.64 -12.22 -11.48
N LYS A 275 -16.65 -13.54 -11.73
CA LYS A 275 -17.42 -14.17 -12.81
C LYS A 275 -18.94 -14.10 -12.57
N ASP A 276 -19.39 -14.18 -11.32
CA ASP A 276 -20.83 -14.15 -10.97
C ASP A 276 -21.42 -12.73 -10.80
N LYS A 277 -20.58 -11.71 -10.62
CA LYS A 277 -21.01 -10.31 -10.42
C LYS A 277 -21.22 -9.52 -11.72
N LYS A 278 -20.99 -10.12 -12.90
CA LYS A 278 -21.22 -9.52 -14.23
C LYS A 278 -22.62 -9.80 -14.81
N LYS A 279 -23.55 -10.34 -14.02
CA LYS A 279 -24.99 -10.42 -14.34
C LYS A 279 -25.75 -9.31 -13.63
#